data_AF-A0A6B2E6V3-F1
#
_entry.id   AF-A0A6B2E6V3-F1
#
_cell.length_a   1.000
_cell.length_b   1.000
_cell.length_c   1.000
_cell.angle_alpha   90.00
_cell.angle_beta   90.00
_cell.angle_gamma   90.00
#
_symmetry.space_group_name_H-M   'P 1'
#
loop_
_entity.id
_entity.type
_entity.pdbx_description
1 polymer ?
#
loop_
_entity_poly.entity_id
_entity_poly.type
_entity_poly.pdbx_seq_one_letter_code
_entity_poly.pdbx_strand_id
1 'polypeptide(L)' 'MKLFRLIKIILLMQFPKVFNAFNMRIFPPSAVGYFKNTITDAMNYREKNHIIRPDMIHLLMEAKKGKLSHQNTLEQ' A
#
# COMPACT_ATOMS: atom_id res chain seq x y z
N MET A 1 0.87 22.76 -4.59
CA MET A 1 1.47 21.53 -5.15
C MET A 1 2.16 21.87 -6.47
N LYS A 2 3.42 21.48 -6.70
CA LYS A 2 4.16 21.88 -7.92
C LYS A 2 3.49 21.29 -9.16
N LEU A 3 3.30 22.11 -10.20
CA LEU A 3 2.68 21.73 -11.49
C LEU A 3 3.30 20.47 -12.11
N PHE A 4 4.62 20.32 -11.94
CA PHE A 4 5.36 19.14 -12.37
C PHE A 4 4.83 17.80 -11.79
N ARG A 5 4.30 17.79 -10.56
CA ARG A 5 3.70 16.56 -9.99
C ARG A 5 2.36 16.22 -10.64
N LEU A 6 1.58 17.23 -11.02
CA LEU A 6 0.31 17.03 -11.73
C LEU A 6 0.56 16.41 -13.11
N ILE A 7 1.57 16.91 -13.83
CA ILE A 7 1.98 16.34 -15.13
C ILE A 7 2.38 14.87 -14.99
N LYS A 8 3.14 14.49 -13.95
CA LYS A 8 3.48 13.08 -13.68
C LYS A 8 2.26 12.19 -13.44
N ILE A 9 1.26 12.69 -12.72
CA ILE A 9 0.02 11.94 -12.45
C ILE A 9 -0.78 11.75 -13.74
N ILE A 10 -0.90 12.80 -14.56
CA ILE A 10 -1.58 12.73 -15.86
C ILE A 10 -0.86 11.74 -16.79
N LEU A 11 0.48 11.77 -16.83
CA LEU A 11 1.29 10.82 -17.60
C LEU A 11 1.08 9.36 -17.15
N LEU A 12 1.01 9.11 -15.85
CA LEU A 12 0.71 7.76 -15.33
C LEU A 12 -0.68 7.28 -15.79
N MET A 13 -1.69 8.16 -15.76
CA MET A 13 -3.06 7.81 -16.15
C MET A 13 -3.18 7.55 -17.66
N GLN A 14 -2.57 8.38 -18.49
CA GLN A 14 -2.73 8.31 -19.95
C GLN A 14 -1.74 7.36 -20.62
N PHE A 15 -0.51 7.25 -20.10
CA PHE A 15 0.56 6.45 -20.71
C PHE A 15 1.30 5.61 -19.66
N PRO A 16 0.64 4.61 -19.04
CA PRO A 16 1.23 3.80 -17.98
C PRO A 16 2.48 3.03 -18.45
N LYS A 17 2.51 2.62 -19.72
CA LYS A 17 3.67 1.91 -20.31
C LYS A 17 4.92 2.79 -20.37
N VAL A 18 4.76 4.06 -20.76
CA VAL A 18 5.86 5.03 -20.82
C VAL A 18 6.33 5.37 -19.41
N PHE A 19 5.38 5.59 -18.50
CA PHE A 19 5.69 5.89 -17.10
C PHE A 19 6.54 4.78 -16.44
N ASN A 20 6.18 3.52 -16.69
CA ASN A 20 6.94 2.36 -16.22
C ASN A 20 8.29 2.21 -16.92
N ALA A 21 8.36 2.45 -18.23
CA ALA A 21 9.61 2.37 -18.99
C ALA A 21 10.65 3.39 -18.50
N PHE A 22 10.22 4.60 -18.13
CA PHE A 22 11.09 5.64 -17.57
C PHE A 22 11.30 5.51 -16.05
N ASN A 23 10.77 4.46 -15.41
CA ASN A 23 10.87 4.19 -13.97
C ASN A 23 10.59 5.43 -13.09
N MET A 24 9.62 6.24 -13.51
CA MET A 24 9.30 7.50 -12.84
C MET A 24 8.58 7.21 -11.52
N ARG A 25 8.93 7.94 -10.46
CA ARG A 25 8.26 7.85 -9.15
C ARG A 25 7.48 9.13 -8.87
N ILE A 26 6.24 8.97 -8.38
CA ILE A 26 5.37 10.07 -7.95
C ILE A 26 5.77 10.54 -6.56
N PHE A 27 5.99 9.59 -5.65
CA PHE A 27 6.40 9.86 -4.28
C PHE A 27 7.92 9.77 -4.13
N PRO A 28 8.51 10.64 -3.28
CA PRO A 28 9.92 10.53 -2.97
C PRO A 28 10.20 9.23 -2.21
N PRO A 29 11.36 8.59 -2.45
CA PRO A 29 11.69 7.31 -1.82
C PRO A 29 11.74 7.40 -0.28
N SER A 30 12.12 8.55 0.27
CA SER A 30 12.12 8.80 1.72
C SER A 30 10.73 8.71 2.34
N ALA A 31 9.71 9.32 1.70
CA ALA A 31 8.34 9.24 2.19
C ALA A 31 7.80 7.80 2.10
N VAL A 32 8.05 7.10 0.99
CA VAL A 32 7.62 5.70 0.84
C VAL A 32 8.27 4.81 1.89
N GLY A 33 9.58 4.98 2.14
CA GLY A 33 10.30 4.27 3.18
C GLY A 33 9.75 4.54 4.58
N TYR A 34 9.46 5.80 4.89
CA TYR A 34 8.84 6.19 6.16
C TYR A 34 7.51 5.46 6.39
N PHE A 35 6.55 5.58 5.47
CA PHE A 35 5.23 4.95 5.61
C PHE A 35 5.34 3.42 5.71
N LYS A 36 6.21 2.81 4.90
CA LYS A 36 6.46 1.36 4.95
C LYS A 36 6.96 0.94 6.32
N ASN A 37 7.94 1.65 6.88
CA ASN A 37 8.50 1.34 8.20
C ASN A 37 7.44 1.51 9.28
N THR A 38 6.73 2.64 9.33
CA THR A 38 5.67 2.89 10.32
C THR A 38 4.57 1.82 10.31
N ILE A 39 4.09 1.44 9.12
CA ILE A 39 3.06 0.40 8.99
C ILE A 39 3.61 -0.96 9.42
N THR A 40 4.85 -1.28 9.06
CA THR A 40 5.52 -2.54 9.44
C THR A 40 5.71 -2.62 10.95
N ASP A 41 6.14 -1.53 11.59
CA ASP A 41 6.32 -1.44 13.03
C ASP A 41 4.98 -1.60 13.77
N ALA A 42 3.92 -0.96 13.28
CA ALA A 42 2.57 -1.12 13.83
C ALA A 42 2.06 -2.56 13.72
N MET A 43 2.28 -3.24 12.58
CA MET A 43 1.95 -4.66 12.42
C MET A 43 2.76 -5.54 13.39
N ASN A 44 4.08 -5.33 13.48
CA ASN A 44 4.96 -6.10 14.35
C ASN A 44 4.60 -5.92 15.84
N TYR A 45 4.26 -4.70 16.25
CA TYR A 45 3.80 -4.42 17.61
C TYR A 45 2.50 -5.17 17.93
N ARG A 46 1.52 -5.14 17.02
CA ARG A 46 0.24 -5.85 17.21
C ARG A 46 0.41 -7.36 17.22
N GLU A 47 1.29 -7.89 16.37
CA GLU A 47 1.61 -9.32 16.32
C GLU A 47 2.25 -9.82 17.62
N LYS A 48 3.22 -9.07 18.17
CA LYS A 48 3.89 -9.40 19.43
C LYS A 48 2.98 -9.31 20.65
N ASN A 49 2.04 -8.36 20.66
CA ASN A 49 1.13 -8.14 21.79
C ASN A 49 -0.24 -8.81 21.61
N HIS A 50 -0.42 -9.63 20.58
CA HIS A 50 -1.69 -10.31 20.26
C HIS A 50 -2.91 -9.39 20.17
N ILE A 51 -2.73 -8.17 19.63
CA ILE A 51 -3.80 -7.18 19.49
C ILE A 51 -4.57 -7.41 18.19
N ILE A 52 -5.86 -7.70 18.29
CA ILE A 52 -6.78 -7.88 17.16
C ILE A 52 -7.62 -6.60 16.99
N ARG A 53 -7.61 -6.02 15.79
CA ARG A 53 -8.42 -4.85 15.40
C ARG A 53 -8.89 -5.06 13.97
N PRO A 54 -10.19 -5.10 13.66
CA PRO A 54 -10.68 -5.36 12.31
C PRO A 54 -10.55 -4.12 11.41
N ASP A 55 -9.31 -3.70 11.14
CA ASP A 55 -8.96 -2.57 10.29
C ASP A 55 -8.12 -3.02 9.07
N MET A 56 -7.80 -2.08 8.18
CA MET A 56 -6.98 -2.38 7.00
C MET A 56 -5.58 -2.93 7.34
N ILE A 57 -5.00 -2.56 8.49
CA ILE A 57 -3.70 -3.08 8.91
C ILE A 57 -3.82 -4.56 9.29
N HIS A 58 -4.93 -4.97 9.87
CA HIS A 58 -5.19 -6.39 10.15
C HIS A 58 -5.36 -7.21 8.88
N LEU A 59 -6.04 -6.67 7.86
CA LEU A 59 -6.08 -7.31 6.53
C LEU A 59 -4.67 -7.49 5.96
N LEU A 60 -3.78 -6.49 6.12
CA LEU A 60 -2.38 -6.62 5.72
C LEU A 60 -1.63 -7.71 6.51
N MET A 61 -1.92 -7.86 7.81
CA MET A 61 -1.34 -8.94 8.63
C MET A 61 -1.83 -10.33 8.19
N GLU A 62 -3.10 -10.48 7.85
CA GLU A 62 -3.66 -11.72 7.30
C GLU A 62 -3.11 -12.05 5.91
N ALA A 63 -2.97 -11.03 5.06
CA ALA A 63 -2.34 -11.15 3.74
C ALA A 63 -0.88 -11.59 3.86
N LYS A 64 -0.11 -11.00 4.79
CA LYS A 64 1.28 -11.39 5.10
C LYS A 64 1.37 -12.87 5.52
N LYS A 65 0.35 -13.39 6.22
CA LYS A 65 0.28 -14.79 6.68
C LYS A 65 -0.23 -15.75 5.60
N GLY A 66 -0.59 -15.27 4.42
CA GLY A 66 -1.22 -16.09 3.36
C GLY A 66 -2.62 -16.57 3.74
N LYS A 67 -3.26 -15.94 4.74
CA LYS A 67 -4.57 -16.31 5.29
C LYS A 67 -5.70 -15.41 4.83
N LEU A 68 -5.40 -14.38 4.02
CA LEU A 68 -6.42 -13.50 3.44
C LEU A 68 -7.22 -14.27 2.38
N SER A 69 -8.19 -15.05 2.84
CA SER A 69 -9.17 -15.71 1.98
C SER A 69 -10.28 -14.70 1.68
N HIS A 70 -10.69 -14.60 0.42
CA HIS A 70 -11.97 -13.99 0.08
C HIS A 70 -13.05 -14.91 0.66
N GLN A 71 -13.60 -14.56 1.82
CA GLN A 71 -14.91 -15.08 2.18
C GLN A 71 -15.88 -14.44 1.19
N ASN A 72 -16.08 -15.09 0.04
CA ASN A 72 -17.31 -14.95 -0.72
C ASN A 72 -18.40 -15.50 0.19
N THR A 73 -18.88 -14.69 1.12
CA THR A 73 -20.16 -14.96 1.76
C THR A 73 -21.15 -14.96 0.60
N LEU A 74 -21.50 -16.17 0.18
CA LEU A 74 -22.64 -16.44 -0.65
C LEU A 74 -23.84 -15.86 0.10
N GLU A 75 -24.17 -14.61 -0.17
CA GLU A 75 -25.54 -14.15 -0.04
C GLU A 75 -26.30 -14.82 -1.19
N GLN A 76 -26.83 -16.00 -0.88
CA GLN A 76 -28.07 -16.48 -1.46
C GLN A 76 -29.23 -15.72 -0.85
#